data_AF-S3C519-F1
#
_entry.id   AF-S3C519-F1
#
_cell.length_a   1.000
_cell.length_b   1.000
_cell.length_c   1.000
_cell.angle_alpha   90.00
_cell.angle_beta   90.00
_cell.angle_gamma   90.00
#
_symmetry.space_group_name_H-M   'P 1'
#
loop_
_entity.id
_entity.type
_entity.pdbx_description
1 polymer ?
#
loop_
_entity_poly.entity_id
_entity_poly.type
_entity_poly.pdbx_seq_one_letter_code
_entity_poly.pdbx_strand_id
1 'polypeptide(L)'
;MAIMSLNLSSRRVLLTGLRPATCSAVATTQCLVLRTRPQQPQNQPQPRPAHSCRSMHTTTARPISWRSIFGRRKKPTPASGDISEAFGGDLGRASTRQELRQRMTNPGISASPFLAGDMKQSNVDEEEVQEGREGMEATKEALEDGEEKAKVTRNKNILGTSLLQSDLQRAIDPDPRSRVRWERKKVIQHVARMLDPAGTETRDEKLARTERTLLHKSMPIPTSTKKLVHLARQIAGKTLEEALVQMQFSKKKMAKEVKWYLEEARDIAVVERGMGLGRVQKALQNKADGAEEDKPIRIQTKDGQLLSIADPTRIYIDQAWVGKGEWRAATPEYRARGRRNMRWSPSTYLSIVLKEEKTRIRQHGERLEKEAKKAPWVHLPNRPVTAQRPYYSW
;
A
#
# COMPACT_ATOMS: atom_id res chain seq x y z
N MET A 1 -39.36 -43.36 22.51
CA MET A 1 -38.03 -43.96 22.75
C MET A 1 -37.05 -42.83 23.03
N ALA A 2 -36.47 -42.79 24.23
CA ALA A 2 -35.49 -41.78 24.60
C ALA A 2 -34.08 -42.33 24.45
N ILE A 3 -33.17 -41.59 23.82
CA ILE A 3 -31.75 -41.97 23.68
C ILE A 3 -30.94 -40.98 24.52
N MET A 4 -30.37 -41.49 25.62
CA MET A 4 -29.56 -40.70 26.54
C MET A 4 -28.09 -40.69 26.07
N SER A 5 -27.54 -39.50 25.78
CA SER A 5 -26.11 -39.34 25.50
C SER A 5 -25.33 -39.05 26.78
N LEU A 6 -24.55 -40.02 27.25
CA LEU A 6 -23.74 -39.90 28.46
C LEU A 6 -22.49 -39.02 28.25
N ASN A 7 -22.37 -37.94 29.02
CA ASN A 7 -21.14 -37.15 29.10
C ASN A 7 -20.16 -37.79 30.10
N LEU A 8 -19.08 -38.40 29.62
CA LEU A 8 -17.98 -38.85 30.49
C LEU A 8 -16.94 -37.74 30.68
N SER A 9 -16.86 -37.20 31.91
CA SER A 9 -15.82 -36.25 32.31
C SER A 9 -14.56 -36.99 32.75
N SER A 10 -13.49 -36.95 31.93
CA SER A 10 -12.23 -37.61 32.24
C SER A 10 -11.40 -36.79 33.25
N ARG A 11 -11.41 -37.24 34.51
CA ARG A 11 -10.44 -36.79 35.53
C ARG A 11 -9.07 -37.42 35.24
N ARG A 12 -8.01 -36.61 35.16
CA ARG A 12 -6.63 -37.11 35.36
C ARG A 12 -6.04 -36.57 36.66
N VAL A 13 -5.34 -37.49 37.32
CA VAL A 13 -4.94 -37.44 38.73
C VAL A 13 -3.66 -36.63 38.92
N LEU A 14 -3.54 -36.02 40.10
CA LEU A 14 -2.35 -35.33 40.58
C LEU A 14 -1.20 -36.32 40.80
N LEU A 15 0.02 -35.97 40.40
CA LEU A 15 1.24 -36.64 40.87
C LEU A 15 2.14 -35.62 41.57
N THR A 16 2.34 -35.85 42.86
CA THR A 16 3.15 -35.04 43.78
C THR A 16 4.41 -35.78 44.17
N GLY A 17 5.53 -35.05 44.30
CA GLY A 17 6.82 -35.57 44.76
C GLY A 17 7.93 -35.32 43.72
N LEU A 18 9.17 -35.01 44.09
CA LEU A 18 9.80 -34.82 45.40
C LEU A 18 10.86 -33.70 45.31
N ARG A 19 11.09 -32.97 46.41
CA ARG A 19 12.30 -32.16 46.59
C ARG A 19 13.43 -33.04 47.16
N PRO A 20 14.69 -32.58 47.04
CA PRO A 20 15.42 -32.33 48.29
C PRO A 20 16.00 -30.90 48.39
N ALA A 21 16.25 -30.47 49.63
CA ALA A 21 17.13 -29.35 49.98
C ALA A 21 18.59 -29.89 50.05
N THR A 22 19.68 -29.17 50.39
CA THR A 22 19.98 -27.89 51.06
C THR A 22 21.19 -27.23 50.35
N CYS A 23 21.54 -25.95 50.55
CA CYS A 23 22.47 -25.51 51.62
C CYS A 23 22.52 -23.98 51.72
N SER A 24 22.75 -23.47 52.93
CA SER A 24 22.94 -22.05 53.26
C SER A 24 24.42 -21.68 53.39
N ALA A 25 24.79 -20.43 53.07
CA ALA A 25 26.03 -19.80 53.55
C ALA A 25 25.88 -18.27 53.70
N VAL A 26 26.60 -17.70 54.67
CA VAL A 26 26.55 -16.30 55.16
C VAL A 26 27.99 -15.87 55.52
N ALA A 27 28.41 -14.59 55.49
CA ALA A 27 27.66 -13.36 55.24
C ALA A 27 28.16 -12.59 53.98
N THR A 28 28.72 -11.38 53.95
CA THR A 28 29.19 -10.43 54.98
C THR A 28 29.02 -8.99 54.48
N THR A 29 28.65 -8.08 55.39
CA THR A 29 28.57 -6.62 55.20
C THR A 29 29.90 -5.97 54.80
N GLN A 30 29.87 -5.04 53.82
CA GLN A 30 30.80 -3.91 53.78
C GLN A 30 30.14 -2.61 53.30
N CYS A 31 30.77 -1.49 53.67
CA CYS A 31 30.16 -0.17 53.80
C CYS A 31 30.08 0.67 52.52
N LEU A 32 29.00 1.44 52.43
CA LEU A 32 29.00 2.91 52.28
C LEU A 32 30.26 3.58 51.68
N VAL A 33 30.16 4.07 50.43
CA VAL A 33 30.72 5.36 50.02
C VAL A 33 29.75 6.08 49.07
N LEU A 34 29.06 7.09 49.58
CA LEU A 34 28.38 8.10 48.75
C LEU A 34 29.45 9.08 48.22
N ARG A 35 29.58 9.21 46.90
CA ARG A 35 30.45 10.24 46.29
C ARG A 35 29.60 11.23 45.50
N THR A 36 29.08 12.24 46.20
CA THR A 36 28.42 13.41 45.60
C THR A 36 29.42 14.20 44.75
N ARG A 37 29.10 14.46 43.48
CA ARG A 37 29.86 15.36 42.61
C ARG A 37 29.03 16.65 42.42
N PRO A 38 29.63 17.85 42.56
CA PRO A 38 28.87 19.11 42.63
C PRO A 38 28.24 19.51 41.29
N GLN A 39 27.14 20.26 41.36
CA GLN A 39 26.66 21.07 40.24
C GLN A 39 27.53 22.32 40.08
N GLN A 40 27.74 22.73 38.83
CA GLN A 40 28.16 24.09 38.44
C GLN A 40 27.61 24.39 37.02
N PRO A 41 27.65 25.66 36.52
CA PRO A 41 26.41 26.34 36.18
C PRO A 41 26.08 26.46 34.67
N GLN A 42 25.18 27.39 34.37
CA GLN A 42 24.47 27.62 33.12
C GLN A 42 25.34 28.07 31.92
N ASN A 43 24.80 27.83 30.71
CA ASN A 43 24.96 28.60 29.48
C ASN A 43 26.35 29.17 29.12
N GLN A 44 27.08 28.41 28.29
CA GLN A 44 27.88 28.98 27.19
C GLN A 44 27.72 28.13 25.92
N PRO A 45 27.66 28.72 24.71
CA PRO A 45 27.59 27.98 23.46
C PRO A 45 28.95 27.32 23.15
N GLN A 46 28.97 25.99 23.09
CA GLN A 46 30.16 25.23 22.70
C GLN A 46 30.50 25.49 21.22
N PRO A 47 31.77 25.77 20.86
CA PRO A 47 32.18 25.82 19.47
C PRO A 47 32.06 24.42 18.83
N ARG A 48 31.62 24.38 17.57
CA ARG A 48 31.48 23.11 16.83
C ARG A 48 32.85 22.42 16.72
N PRO A 49 32.98 21.11 16.97
CA PRO A 49 34.23 20.42 16.68
C PRO A 49 34.50 20.51 15.18
N ALA A 50 35.70 20.94 14.81
CA ALA A 50 36.14 20.90 13.42
C ALA A 50 36.04 19.46 12.92
N HIS A 51 35.20 19.22 11.91
CA HIS A 51 35.16 17.93 11.23
C HIS A 51 36.55 17.68 10.64
N SER A 52 37.24 16.66 11.13
CA SER A 52 38.48 16.22 10.50
C SER A 52 38.14 15.79 9.08
N CYS A 53 38.73 16.48 8.11
CA CYS A 53 38.57 16.19 6.70
C CYS A 53 39.15 14.80 6.43
N ARG A 54 38.30 13.75 6.48
CA ARG A 54 38.67 12.44 5.95
C ARG A 54 38.97 12.64 4.48
N SER A 55 40.25 12.50 4.12
CA SER A 55 40.69 12.54 2.73
C SER A 55 39.90 11.52 1.94
N MET A 56 39.31 11.94 0.82
CA MET A 56 38.72 10.99 -0.12
C MET A 56 39.84 10.14 -0.69
N HIS A 57 39.89 8.87 -0.29
CA HIS A 57 40.78 7.89 -0.92
C HIS A 57 40.26 7.68 -2.34
N THR A 58 40.91 8.31 -3.31
CA THR A 58 40.66 8.14 -4.73
C THR A 58 41.12 6.75 -5.16
N THR A 59 40.29 5.74 -4.88
CA THR A 59 40.40 4.47 -5.60
C THR A 59 40.14 4.77 -7.07
N THR A 60 41.20 4.75 -7.86
CA THR A 60 41.14 4.85 -9.32
C THR A 60 40.46 3.59 -9.84
N ALA A 61 39.15 3.71 -10.10
CA ALA A 61 38.39 2.65 -10.74
C ALA A 61 39.03 2.35 -12.12
N ARG A 62 39.70 1.21 -12.23
CA ARG A 62 40.23 0.71 -13.51
C ARG A 62 39.05 0.62 -14.50
N PRO A 63 39.10 1.31 -15.66
CA PRO A 63 38.07 1.13 -16.67
C PRO A 63 38.14 -0.30 -17.20
N ILE A 64 37.02 -1.03 -17.12
CA ILE A 64 36.90 -2.35 -17.72
C ILE A 64 36.99 -2.16 -19.24
N SER A 65 38.11 -2.58 -19.83
CA SER A 65 38.38 -2.43 -21.26
C SER A 65 37.53 -3.40 -22.09
N TRP A 66 36.39 -2.93 -22.59
CA TRP A 66 35.57 -3.63 -23.59
C TRP A 66 36.17 -3.55 -25.02
N ARG A 67 37.47 -3.27 -25.16
CA ARG A 67 38.14 -3.04 -26.46
C ARG A 67 38.81 -4.27 -27.09
N SER A 68 38.61 -5.47 -26.51
CA SER A 68 39.27 -6.70 -26.97
C SER A 68 38.34 -7.80 -27.51
N ILE A 69 37.02 -7.56 -27.61
CA ILE A 69 36.03 -8.64 -27.90
C ILE A 69 35.41 -8.55 -29.31
N PHE A 70 35.55 -7.43 -30.05
CA PHE A 70 35.08 -7.35 -31.43
C PHE A 70 36.04 -6.63 -32.39
N GLY A 71 36.59 -7.40 -33.34
CA GLY A 71 36.81 -6.98 -34.73
C GLY A 71 37.97 -6.02 -35.05
N ARG A 72 38.82 -6.42 -36.01
CA ARG A 72 39.74 -5.53 -36.73
C ARG A 72 39.02 -4.27 -37.23
N ARG A 73 39.46 -3.08 -36.82
CA ARG A 73 39.14 -1.83 -37.54
C ARG A 73 40.09 -1.67 -38.73
N LYS A 74 39.56 -1.65 -39.95
CA LYS A 74 40.26 -1.07 -41.12
C LYS A 74 40.52 0.42 -40.84
N LYS A 75 41.67 0.95 -41.29
CA LYS A 75 41.92 2.40 -41.34
C LYS A 75 40.98 3.02 -42.39
N PRO A 76 40.37 4.19 -42.15
CA PRO A 76 39.70 4.93 -43.22
C PRO A 76 40.75 5.53 -44.15
N THR A 77 40.52 5.38 -45.45
CA THR A 77 41.18 6.16 -46.51
C THR A 77 40.56 7.57 -46.57
N PRO A 78 41.33 8.63 -46.87
CA PRO A 78 40.75 9.95 -47.10
C PRO A 78 39.95 9.91 -48.41
N ALA A 79 38.63 10.13 -48.31
CA ALA A 79 37.78 10.33 -49.48
C ALA A 79 37.75 11.81 -49.83
N SER A 80 38.22 12.16 -51.02
CA SER A 80 37.86 13.41 -51.69
C SER A 80 36.38 13.31 -52.08
N GLY A 81 35.53 14.10 -51.43
CA GLY A 81 34.09 14.18 -51.67
C GLY A 81 33.56 15.53 -51.19
N ASP A 82 32.59 16.08 -51.90
CA ASP A 82 32.26 17.50 -51.83
C ASP A 82 31.64 17.93 -50.48
N ILE A 83 32.06 19.11 -50.02
CA ILE A 83 31.75 19.67 -48.70
C ILE A 83 30.25 19.99 -48.54
N SER A 84 29.52 20.09 -49.65
CA SER A 84 28.07 20.34 -49.71
C SER A 84 27.21 19.20 -49.13
N GLU A 85 27.56 17.93 -49.39
CA GLU A 85 26.74 16.79 -48.91
C GLU A 85 26.87 16.58 -47.39
N ALA A 86 28.02 16.91 -46.82
CA ALA A 86 28.24 16.85 -45.38
C ALA A 86 27.34 17.84 -44.60
N PHE A 87 27.10 19.03 -45.15
CA PHE A 87 26.24 20.04 -44.53
C PHE A 87 24.75 19.64 -44.54
N GLY A 88 24.26 19.00 -45.60
CA GLY A 88 22.86 18.55 -45.68
C GLY A 88 22.51 17.53 -44.59
N GLY A 89 23.40 16.56 -44.36
CA GLY A 89 23.23 15.54 -43.32
C GLY A 89 23.22 16.10 -41.89
N ASP A 90 24.05 17.12 -41.62
CA ASP A 90 24.10 17.76 -40.31
C ASP A 90 22.98 18.80 -40.08
N LEU A 91 22.43 19.42 -41.13
CA LEU A 91 21.20 20.22 -41.04
C LEU A 91 19.98 19.35 -40.69
N GLY A 92 19.85 18.16 -41.29
CA GLY A 92 18.84 17.17 -40.90
C GLY A 92 18.98 16.70 -39.44
N ARG A 93 20.23 16.51 -38.96
CA ARG A 93 20.53 16.21 -37.54
C ARG A 93 20.34 17.41 -36.61
N ALA A 94 20.50 18.63 -37.09
CA ALA A 94 20.23 19.84 -36.32
C ALA A 94 18.72 20.06 -36.16
N SER A 95 17.94 19.91 -37.23
CA SER A 95 16.48 19.96 -37.21
C SER A 95 15.90 18.89 -36.29
N THR A 96 16.27 17.61 -36.47
CA THR A 96 15.80 16.54 -35.56
C THR A 96 16.27 16.72 -34.11
N ARG A 97 17.43 17.36 -33.85
CA ARG A 97 17.83 17.76 -32.48
C ARG A 97 17.01 18.92 -31.95
N GLN A 98 16.61 19.88 -32.77
CA GLN A 98 15.74 20.99 -32.39
C GLN A 98 14.31 20.49 -32.12
N GLU A 99 13.76 19.60 -32.95
CA GLU A 99 12.52 18.88 -32.67
C GLU A 99 12.61 18.07 -31.36
N LEU A 100 13.69 17.31 -31.15
CA LEU A 100 13.87 16.54 -29.92
C LEU A 100 13.97 17.47 -28.70
N ARG A 101 14.65 18.62 -28.84
CA ARG A 101 14.73 19.65 -27.80
C ARG A 101 13.36 20.27 -27.53
N GLN A 102 12.61 20.65 -28.57
CA GLN A 102 11.25 21.18 -28.45
C GLN A 102 10.29 20.16 -27.83
N ARG A 103 10.40 18.87 -28.18
CA ARG A 103 9.68 17.75 -27.53
C ARG A 103 10.06 17.57 -26.06
N MET A 104 11.27 17.98 -25.66
CA MET A 104 11.72 17.96 -24.25
C MET A 104 11.45 19.26 -23.49
N THR A 105 11.23 20.39 -24.17
CA THR A 105 10.99 21.71 -23.54
C THR A 105 9.54 22.19 -23.61
N ASN A 106 8.69 21.58 -24.45
CA ASN A 106 7.25 21.86 -24.46
C ASN A 106 6.57 21.12 -23.30
N PRO A 107 5.98 21.82 -22.31
CA PRO A 107 5.36 21.18 -21.14
C PRO A 107 3.97 20.56 -21.43
N GLY A 108 3.53 20.56 -22.70
CA GLY A 108 2.15 20.30 -23.12
C GLY A 108 1.88 18.93 -23.76
N ILE A 109 2.49 17.84 -23.29
CA ILE A 109 2.10 16.47 -23.73
C ILE A 109 1.94 15.54 -22.52
N SER A 110 0.70 15.44 -22.07
CA SER A 110 0.22 14.45 -21.09
C SER A 110 -0.13 13.12 -21.76
N ALA A 111 0.87 12.37 -22.22
CA ALA A 111 0.73 10.95 -22.57
C ALA A 111 2.11 10.27 -22.66
N SER A 112 2.20 9.01 -22.23
CA SER A 112 3.36 8.18 -22.56
C SER A 112 3.33 7.82 -24.06
N PRO A 113 4.39 8.14 -24.85
CA PRO A 113 4.34 8.05 -26.31
C PRO A 113 4.31 6.62 -26.87
N PHE A 114 4.25 5.60 -26.03
CA PHE A 114 4.22 4.19 -26.42
C PHE A 114 2.80 3.68 -26.78
N LEU A 115 1.74 4.40 -26.41
CA LEU A 115 0.33 3.96 -26.61
C LEU A 115 -0.48 4.88 -27.54
N ALA A 116 0.05 6.04 -27.95
CA ALA A 116 -0.69 7.01 -28.76
C ALA A 116 -0.56 6.80 -30.29
N GLY A 117 0.25 5.83 -30.73
CA GLY A 117 0.48 5.56 -32.15
C GLY A 117 -0.70 4.88 -32.87
N ASP A 118 -1.38 3.95 -32.20
CA ASP A 118 -2.37 3.07 -32.83
C ASP A 118 -3.76 3.71 -33.05
N MET A 119 -4.12 4.77 -32.32
CA MET A 119 -5.46 5.37 -32.40
C MET A 119 -5.63 6.44 -33.49
N LYS A 120 -4.59 6.77 -34.26
CA LYS A 120 -4.65 7.82 -35.30
C LYS A 120 -4.84 7.31 -36.73
N GLN A 121 -4.94 6.00 -36.94
CA GLN A 121 -5.04 5.39 -38.27
C GLN A 121 -6.46 5.05 -38.73
N SER A 122 -7.51 5.39 -37.96
CA SER A 122 -8.89 4.98 -38.24
C SER A 122 -9.82 6.05 -38.82
N ASN A 123 -9.36 7.30 -38.98
CA ASN A 123 -10.16 8.36 -39.59
C ASN A 123 -9.48 8.79 -40.90
N VAL A 124 -10.13 8.44 -42.00
CA VAL A 124 -9.72 8.62 -43.40
C VAL A 124 -10.79 9.50 -44.06
N ASP A 125 -10.33 10.41 -44.91
CA ASP A 125 -11.06 11.25 -45.86
C ASP A 125 -12.16 12.22 -45.33
N GLU A 126 -11.82 13.51 -45.29
CA GLU A 126 -12.76 14.61 -45.54
C GLU A 126 -12.11 15.61 -46.51
N GLU A 127 -12.57 15.61 -47.77
CA GLU A 127 -12.27 16.64 -48.78
C GLU A 127 -13.60 17.25 -49.26
N GLU A 128 -13.60 18.58 -49.43
CA GLU A 128 -14.62 19.46 -50.05
C GLU A 128 -16.12 19.25 -49.73
N VAL A 129 -16.75 20.28 -49.11
CA VAL A 129 -17.67 21.21 -49.81
C VAL A 129 -17.62 22.58 -49.11
N GLN A 130 -17.31 23.65 -49.84
CA GLN A 130 -17.55 25.03 -49.41
C GLN A 130 -18.84 25.55 -50.07
N GLU A 131 -19.89 25.84 -49.30
CA GLU A 131 -20.83 26.96 -49.50
C GLU A 131 -21.90 27.01 -48.39
N GLY A 132 -22.32 28.21 -47.95
CA GLY A 132 -23.37 28.41 -46.93
C GLY A 132 -22.89 28.67 -45.49
N ARG A 133 -22.09 29.74 -45.28
CA ARG A 133 -21.33 29.93 -44.03
C ARG A 133 -22.06 30.63 -42.86
N GLU A 134 -23.01 31.52 -43.12
CA GLU A 134 -23.41 32.54 -42.12
C GLU A 134 -24.57 32.12 -41.17
N GLY A 135 -25.17 30.94 -41.37
CA GLY A 135 -26.23 30.41 -40.48
C GLY A 135 -25.76 29.37 -39.45
N MET A 136 -24.54 28.83 -39.61
CA MET A 136 -24.05 27.70 -38.81
C MET A 136 -22.96 28.09 -37.81
N GLU A 137 -22.31 29.25 -37.98
CA GLU A 137 -21.31 29.77 -37.04
C GLU A 137 -21.92 30.11 -35.68
N ALA A 138 -23.03 30.85 -35.59
CA ALA A 138 -23.66 31.19 -34.31
C ALA A 138 -24.12 29.96 -33.47
N THR A 139 -24.47 28.85 -34.12
CA THR A 139 -24.78 27.58 -33.40
C THR A 139 -23.54 26.80 -33.00
N LYS A 140 -22.44 26.90 -33.76
CA LYS A 140 -21.14 26.34 -33.38
C LYS A 140 -20.51 27.12 -32.23
N GLU A 141 -20.51 28.45 -32.31
CA GLU A 141 -20.04 29.35 -31.25
C GLU A 141 -20.73 29.06 -29.92
N ALA A 142 -22.07 28.92 -29.89
CA ALA A 142 -22.81 28.60 -28.66
C ALA A 142 -22.49 27.20 -28.09
N LEU A 143 -22.19 26.22 -28.95
CA LEU A 143 -21.73 24.89 -28.55
C LEU A 143 -20.28 24.90 -28.04
N GLU A 144 -19.39 25.65 -28.70
CA GLU A 144 -18.00 25.85 -28.33
C GLU A 144 -17.89 26.59 -26.99
N ASP A 145 -18.66 27.66 -26.79
CA ASP A 145 -18.79 28.37 -25.51
C ASP A 145 -19.25 27.45 -24.36
N GLY A 146 -20.19 26.54 -24.65
CA GLY A 146 -20.67 25.53 -23.73
C GLY A 146 -19.60 24.49 -23.41
N GLU A 147 -18.86 24.03 -24.43
CA GLU A 147 -17.73 23.11 -24.26
C GLU A 147 -16.57 23.75 -23.49
N GLU A 148 -16.22 25.01 -23.72
CA GLU A 148 -15.16 25.70 -23.00
C GLU A 148 -15.52 25.89 -21.53
N LYS A 149 -16.75 26.29 -21.22
CA LYS A 149 -17.27 26.33 -19.85
C LYS A 149 -17.27 24.93 -19.22
N ALA A 150 -17.55 23.86 -19.97
CA ALA A 150 -17.43 22.47 -19.53
C ALA A 150 -15.96 22.00 -19.33
N LYS A 151 -15.02 22.46 -20.17
CA LYS A 151 -13.58 22.17 -20.06
C LYS A 151 -12.97 22.88 -18.83
N VAL A 152 -13.31 24.15 -18.61
CA VAL A 152 -12.87 24.93 -17.45
C VAL A 152 -13.42 24.36 -16.14
N THR A 153 -14.67 23.89 -16.12
CA THR A 153 -15.25 23.24 -14.94
C THR A 153 -14.66 21.84 -14.69
N ARG A 154 -14.35 21.04 -15.72
CA ARG A 154 -13.60 19.77 -15.56
C ARG A 154 -12.21 19.97 -14.97
N ASN A 155 -11.56 21.10 -15.25
CA ASN A 155 -10.20 21.41 -14.77
C ASN A 155 -10.16 21.89 -13.31
N LYS A 156 -11.27 21.95 -12.59
CA LYS A 156 -11.35 22.36 -11.17
C LYS A 156 -12.24 21.41 -10.37
N ASN A 157 -11.81 21.06 -9.16
CA ASN A 157 -12.66 20.33 -8.22
C ASN A 157 -13.72 21.26 -7.60
N ILE A 158 -14.71 20.66 -6.94
CA ILE A 158 -15.77 21.37 -6.18
C ILE A 158 -15.18 22.36 -5.15
N LEU A 159 -14.01 22.05 -4.58
CA LEU A 159 -13.27 22.90 -3.64
C LEU A 159 -12.47 24.04 -4.31
N GLY A 160 -12.58 24.22 -5.63
CA GLY A 160 -11.86 25.23 -6.40
C GLY A 160 -10.40 24.91 -6.73
N THR A 161 -9.87 23.76 -6.28
CA THR A 161 -8.49 23.33 -6.60
C THR A 161 -8.39 22.95 -8.09
N SER A 162 -7.39 23.51 -8.79
CA SER A 162 -7.14 23.14 -10.19
C SER A 162 -6.55 21.73 -10.30
N LEU A 163 -6.97 21.02 -11.34
CA LEU A 163 -6.46 19.70 -11.75
C LEU A 163 -5.37 19.81 -12.83
N LEU A 164 -4.98 21.02 -13.20
CA LEU A 164 -3.93 21.26 -14.19
C LEU A 164 -2.57 20.80 -13.65
N GLN A 165 -1.86 20.00 -14.46
CA GLN A 165 -0.57 19.44 -14.09
C GLN A 165 0.45 20.54 -13.75
N SER A 166 0.43 21.69 -14.43
CA SER A 166 1.29 22.86 -14.16
C SER A 166 1.21 23.33 -12.70
N ASP A 167 0.00 23.41 -12.18
CA ASP A 167 -0.30 24.01 -10.89
C ASP A 167 0.03 23.01 -9.77
N LEU A 168 -0.27 21.74 -10.02
CA LEU A 168 -0.05 20.64 -9.10
C LEU A 168 1.39 20.10 -9.10
N GLN A 169 2.19 20.36 -10.14
CA GLN A 169 3.53 19.76 -10.32
C GLN A 169 4.43 19.97 -9.10
N ARG A 170 4.39 21.16 -8.47
CA ARG A 170 5.20 21.48 -7.29
C ARG A 170 4.78 20.70 -6.03
N ALA A 171 3.53 20.26 -5.95
CA ALA A 171 2.97 19.50 -4.82
C ALA A 171 3.04 17.99 -5.04
N ILE A 172 2.76 17.52 -6.27
CA ILE A 172 2.80 16.10 -6.65
C ILE A 172 4.26 15.62 -6.84
N ASP A 173 5.08 16.39 -7.54
CA ASP A 173 6.45 16.04 -7.96
C ASP A 173 7.51 17.00 -7.38
N PRO A 174 7.73 17.04 -6.06
CA PRO A 174 8.71 17.95 -5.45
C PRO A 174 10.18 17.61 -5.80
N ASP A 175 10.50 16.35 -6.15
CA ASP A 175 11.82 15.94 -6.67
C ASP A 175 11.68 15.05 -7.93
N PRO A 176 11.54 15.65 -9.13
CA PRO A 176 11.41 14.90 -10.37
C PRO A 176 12.68 14.11 -10.71
N ARG A 177 13.87 14.55 -10.27
CA ARG A 177 15.15 13.88 -10.58
C ARG A 177 15.29 12.56 -9.84
N SER A 178 14.74 12.45 -8.63
CA SER A 178 14.68 11.17 -7.90
C SER A 178 13.55 10.28 -8.40
N ARG A 179 12.39 10.84 -8.78
CA ARG A 179 11.32 10.07 -9.44
C ARG A 179 11.82 9.38 -10.71
N VAL A 180 12.41 10.12 -11.66
CA VAL A 180 12.90 9.56 -12.93
C VAL A 180 13.97 8.46 -12.71
N ARG A 181 14.83 8.59 -11.70
CA ARG A 181 15.82 7.54 -11.35
C ARG A 181 15.14 6.29 -10.78
N TRP A 182 14.09 6.45 -9.97
CA TRP A 182 13.30 5.34 -9.45
C TRP A 182 12.47 4.66 -10.55
N GLU A 183 11.85 5.42 -11.44
CA GLU A 183 11.12 4.91 -12.61
C GLU A 183 12.05 4.09 -13.50
N ARG A 184 13.21 4.62 -13.88
CA ARG A 184 14.22 3.87 -14.64
C ARG A 184 14.59 2.56 -13.95
N LYS A 185 14.78 2.56 -12.62
CA LYS A 185 15.05 1.34 -11.85
C LYS A 185 13.88 0.35 -11.92
N LYS A 186 12.63 0.83 -11.82
CA LYS A 186 11.43 -0.01 -11.88
C LYS A 186 11.17 -0.58 -13.27
N VAL A 187 11.35 0.21 -14.33
CA VAL A 187 11.29 -0.27 -15.72
C VAL A 187 12.34 -1.34 -15.97
N ILE A 188 13.61 -1.13 -15.54
CA ILE A 188 14.65 -2.16 -15.66
C ILE A 188 14.29 -3.44 -14.88
N GLN A 189 13.76 -3.32 -13.65
CA GLN A 189 13.31 -4.48 -12.87
C GLN A 189 12.15 -5.23 -13.54
N HIS A 190 11.22 -4.51 -14.16
CA HIS A 190 10.09 -5.09 -14.88
C HIS A 190 10.53 -5.79 -16.18
N VAL A 191 11.35 -5.13 -16.99
CA VAL A 191 11.91 -5.69 -18.24
C VAL A 191 12.78 -6.90 -17.96
N ALA A 192 13.66 -6.86 -16.95
CA ALA A 192 14.46 -8.02 -16.56
C ALA A 192 13.57 -9.22 -16.21
N ARG A 193 12.55 -9.02 -15.37
CA ARG A 193 11.58 -10.07 -15.01
C ARG A 193 10.79 -10.60 -16.23
N MET A 194 10.46 -9.76 -17.21
CA MET A 194 9.77 -10.21 -18.44
C MET A 194 10.70 -10.97 -19.40
N LEU A 195 12.02 -10.78 -19.31
CA LEU A 195 13.01 -11.51 -20.10
C LEU A 195 13.43 -12.84 -19.44
N ASP A 196 13.32 -12.95 -18.11
CA ASP A 196 13.55 -14.19 -17.37
C ASP A 196 12.43 -15.22 -17.65
N PRO A 197 12.71 -16.44 -18.19
CA PRO A 197 11.67 -17.42 -18.49
C PRO A 197 10.89 -17.94 -17.27
N ALA A 198 11.45 -17.79 -16.07
CA ALA A 198 10.80 -18.09 -14.79
C ALA A 198 10.27 -16.82 -14.07
N GLY A 199 10.35 -15.66 -14.72
CA GLY A 199 9.96 -14.38 -14.15
C GLY A 199 8.44 -14.22 -14.08
N THR A 200 7.88 -14.31 -12.89
CA THR A 200 6.43 -14.19 -12.65
C THR A 200 6.11 -12.99 -11.74
N GLU A 201 4.91 -12.42 -11.88
CA GLU A 201 4.39 -11.43 -10.92
C GLU A 201 4.43 -11.98 -9.50
N THR A 202 4.87 -11.17 -8.54
CA THR A 202 4.74 -11.56 -7.12
C THR A 202 3.28 -11.53 -6.70
N ARG A 203 2.92 -12.37 -5.72
CA ARG A 203 1.56 -12.41 -5.17
C ARG A 203 1.09 -11.04 -4.69
N ASP A 204 1.96 -10.28 -4.04
CA ASP A 204 1.61 -8.99 -3.46
C ASP A 204 1.35 -7.92 -4.54
N GLU A 205 2.12 -7.90 -5.63
CA GLU A 205 1.83 -7.05 -6.80
C GLU A 205 0.49 -7.43 -7.45
N LYS A 206 0.21 -8.73 -7.61
CA LYS A 206 -1.07 -9.22 -8.16
C LYS A 206 -2.26 -8.86 -7.26
N LEU A 207 -2.12 -8.94 -5.94
CA LEU A 207 -3.15 -8.51 -4.99
C LEU A 207 -3.36 -7.00 -5.04
N ALA A 208 -2.28 -6.21 -5.01
CA ALA A 208 -2.36 -4.75 -5.05
C ALA A 208 -3.06 -4.20 -6.32
N ARG A 209 -2.96 -4.88 -7.46
CA ARG A 209 -3.67 -4.51 -8.70
C ARG A 209 -5.10 -5.07 -8.83
N THR A 210 -5.47 -6.11 -8.07
CA THR A 210 -6.77 -6.80 -8.22
C THR A 210 -7.74 -6.61 -7.06
N GLU A 211 -7.28 -6.23 -5.89
CA GLU A 211 -8.08 -6.04 -4.67
C GLU A 211 -7.99 -4.59 -4.19
N ARG A 212 -9.14 -3.91 -4.10
CA ARG A 212 -9.23 -2.58 -3.52
C ARG A 212 -9.06 -2.67 -2.00
N THR A 213 -8.24 -1.76 -1.47
CA THR A 213 -7.99 -1.64 -0.03
C THR A 213 -7.92 -0.16 0.35
N LEU A 214 -8.35 0.18 1.56
CA LEU A 214 -8.13 1.49 2.18
C LEU A 214 -7.59 1.28 3.60
N LEU A 215 -6.48 1.95 3.93
CA LEU A 215 -6.04 2.13 5.31
C LEU A 215 -6.53 3.52 5.77
N HIS A 216 -7.50 3.54 6.66
CA HIS A 216 -7.96 4.76 7.32
C HIS A 216 -7.39 4.84 8.75
N LYS A 217 -6.97 6.03 9.18
CA LYS A 217 -6.43 6.31 10.51
C LYS A 217 -7.15 7.51 11.11
N SER A 218 -7.75 7.31 12.29
CA SER A 218 -8.47 8.36 13.00
C SER A 218 -7.56 9.48 13.50
N MET A 219 -8.16 10.60 13.88
CA MET A 219 -7.55 11.61 14.76
C MET A 219 -7.30 11.03 16.18
N PRO A 220 -6.53 11.71 17.06
CA PRO A 220 -6.21 11.18 18.39
C PRO A 220 -7.42 11.18 19.34
N ILE A 221 -8.05 10.01 19.48
CA ILE A 221 -9.21 9.78 20.35
C ILE A 221 -8.79 9.93 21.84
N PRO A 222 -9.61 10.57 22.69
CA PRO A 222 -9.21 10.93 24.06
C PRO A 222 -9.21 9.76 25.09
N THR A 223 -8.75 8.56 24.71
CA THR A 223 -8.82 7.32 25.50
C THR A 223 -7.49 6.56 25.59
N SER A 224 -7.48 5.44 26.32
CA SER A 224 -6.34 4.53 26.47
C SER A 224 -6.44 3.35 25.50
N THR A 225 -5.28 2.87 25.02
CA THR A 225 -5.19 1.71 24.10
C THR A 225 -5.96 0.52 24.61
N LYS A 226 -5.76 0.16 25.89
CA LYS A 226 -6.44 -0.95 26.56
C LYS A 226 -7.97 -0.85 26.50
N LYS A 227 -8.54 0.35 26.57
CA LYS A 227 -10.00 0.56 26.51
C LYS A 227 -10.53 0.47 25.09
N LEU A 228 -9.82 1.06 24.12
CA LEU A 228 -10.26 1.12 22.72
C LEU A 228 -10.05 -0.21 21.96
N VAL A 229 -9.05 -1.01 22.35
CA VAL A 229 -8.78 -2.33 21.76
C VAL A 229 -10.00 -3.27 21.82
N HIS A 230 -10.84 -3.18 22.84
CA HIS A 230 -12.06 -3.98 22.91
C HIS A 230 -13.08 -3.62 21.81
N LEU A 231 -13.22 -2.34 21.45
CA LEU A 231 -14.09 -1.91 20.36
C LEU A 231 -13.49 -2.30 19.01
N ALA A 232 -12.17 -2.10 18.82
CA ALA A 232 -11.47 -2.50 17.59
C ALA A 232 -11.62 -4.01 17.32
N ARG A 233 -11.46 -4.86 18.35
CA ARG A 233 -11.69 -6.30 18.25
C ARG A 233 -13.16 -6.68 18.01
N GLN A 234 -14.12 -5.87 18.47
CA GLN A 234 -15.55 -6.13 18.25
C GLN A 234 -15.99 -5.86 16.80
N ILE A 235 -15.30 -4.96 16.07
CA ILE A 235 -15.62 -4.60 14.69
C ILE A 235 -14.76 -5.33 13.64
N ALA A 236 -13.57 -5.81 14.02
CA ALA A 236 -12.73 -6.61 13.13
C ALA A 236 -13.48 -7.85 12.62
N GLY A 237 -13.44 -8.09 11.31
CA GLY A 237 -14.14 -9.21 10.67
C GLY A 237 -15.64 -9.01 10.42
N LYS A 238 -16.23 -7.87 10.81
CA LYS A 238 -17.63 -7.54 10.44
C LYS A 238 -17.70 -6.79 9.11
N THR A 239 -18.87 -6.82 8.48
CA THR A 239 -19.17 -5.87 7.39
C THR A 239 -19.25 -4.45 7.95
N LEU A 240 -19.05 -3.45 7.08
CA LEU A 240 -19.02 -2.04 7.51
C LEU A 240 -20.36 -1.61 8.12
N GLU A 241 -21.47 -2.05 7.54
CA GLU A 241 -22.84 -1.76 8.01
C GLU A 241 -23.12 -2.40 9.38
N GLU A 242 -22.76 -3.66 9.58
CA GLU A 242 -22.88 -4.33 10.88
C GLU A 242 -22.01 -3.65 11.95
N ALA A 243 -20.81 -3.19 11.60
CA ALA A 243 -19.94 -2.47 12.51
C ALA A 243 -20.55 -1.12 12.94
N LEU A 244 -21.15 -0.37 12.01
CA LEU A 244 -21.87 0.87 12.31
C LEU A 244 -23.05 0.64 13.28
N VAL A 245 -23.89 -0.36 13.01
CA VAL A 245 -25.00 -0.77 13.91
C VAL A 245 -24.47 -1.16 15.29
N GLN A 246 -23.39 -1.95 15.34
CA GLN A 246 -22.77 -2.39 16.60
C GLN A 246 -22.18 -1.24 17.41
N MET A 247 -21.63 -0.19 16.76
CA MET A 247 -21.15 1.00 17.45
C MET A 247 -22.30 1.91 17.91
N GLN A 248 -23.38 2.02 17.12
CA GLN A 248 -24.58 2.78 17.47
C GLN A 248 -25.25 2.28 18.76
N PHE A 249 -25.36 0.96 18.95
CA PHE A 249 -25.96 0.36 20.16
C PHE A 249 -24.94 0.03 21.27
N SER A 250 -23.67 0.42 21.11
CA SER A 250 -22.64 0.13 22.12
C SER A 250 -22.67 1.12 23.29
N LYS A 251 -22.77 0.57 24.51
CA LYS A 251 -22.78 1.34 25.78
C LYS A 251 -21.46 2.07 26.10
N LYS A 252 -20.43 1.98 25.25
CA LYS A 252 -19.10 2.57 25.51
C LYS A 252 -19.04 3.99 24.95
N LYS A 253 -18.66 4.99 25.76
CA LYS A 253 -18.53 6.41 25.33
C LYS A 253 -17.78 6.59 24.00
N MET A 254 -16.70 5.83 23.79
CA MET A 254 -15.87 5.93 22.59
C MET A 254 -16.49 5.26 21.35
N ALA A 255 -17.58 4.51 21.46
CA ALA A 255 -18.24 3.92 20.30
C ALA A 255 -18.86 4.99 19.38
N LYS A 256 -19.28 6.14 19.92
CA LYS A 256 -19.71 7.29 19.10
C LYS A 256 -18.58 7.80 18.20
N GLU A 257 -17.37 7.95 18.76
CA GLU A 257 -16.17 8.33 18.00
C GLU A 257 -15.84 7.27 16.94
N VAL A 258 -15.86 5.98 17.30
CA VAL A 258 -15.59 4.89 16.36
C VAL A 258 -16.63 4.83 15.24
N LYS A 259 -17.91 5.10 15.52
CA LYS A 259 -18.96 5.22 14.49
C LYS A 259 -18.63 6.33 13.49
N TRP A 260 -18.27 7.52 13.98
CA TRP A 260 -17.88 8.64 13.12
C TRP A 260 -16.71 8.27 12.19
N TYR A 261 -15.63 7.67 12.71
CA TYR A 261 -14.50 7.25 11.87
C TYR A 261 -14.83 6.09 10.91
N LEU A 262 -15.88 5.31 11.17
CA LEU A 262 -16.38 4.29 10.24
C LEU A 262 -17.21 4.92 9.11
N GLU A 263 -17.95 6.00 9.39
CA GLU A 263 -18.66 6.81 8.39
C GLU A 263 -17.64 7.56 7.51
N GLU A 264 -16.68 8.25 8.12
CA GLU A 264 -15.55 8.90 7.41
C GLU A 264 -14.76 7.91 6.54
N ALA A 265 -14.42 6.73 7.08
CA ALA A 265 -13.72 5.69 6.31
C ALA A 265 -14.58 5.08 5.18
N ARG A 266 -15.91 5.04 5.34
CA ARG A 266 -16.84 4.60 4.28
C ARG A 266 -16.75 5.57 3.10
N ASP A 267 -16.90 6.85 3.37
CA ASP A 267 -17.00 7.87 2.33
C ASP A 267 -15.68 8.00 1.58
N ILE A 268 -14.54 7.96 2.30
CA ILE A 268 -13.20 7.88 1.70
C ILE A 268 -13.03 6.59 0.87
N ALA A 269 -13.53 5.44 1.32
CA ALA A 269 -13.42 4.18 0.57
C ALA A 269 -14.24 4.17 -0.73
N VAL A 270 -15.41 4.82 -0.73
CA VAL A 270 -16.25 4.98 -1.93
C VAL A 270 -15.60 5.99 -2.88
N VAL A 271 -15.19 7.15 -2.38
CA VAL A 271 -14.68 8.26 -3.22
C VAL A 271 -13.26 8.02 -3.72
N GLU A 272 -12.28 7.69 -2.87
CA GLU A 272 -10.89 7.51 -3.31
C GLU A 272 -10.65 6.17 -4.01
N ARG A 273 -11.33 5.09 -3.57
CA ARG A 273 -11.02 3.72 -3.99
C ARG A 273 -12.11 3.07 -4.85
N GLY A 274 -13.27 3.71 -4.99
CA GLY A 274 -14.40 3.17 -5.76
C GLY A 274 -14.99 1.88 -5.19
N MET A 275 -14.85 1.64 -3.88
CA MET A 275 -15.36 0.41 -3.25
C MET A 275 -16.89 0.44 -3.06
N GLY A 276 -17.53 -0.72 -3.07
CA GLY A 276 -18.96 -0.86 -2.75
C GLY A 276 -19.96 -0.37 -3.83
N LEU A 277 -19.49 0.02 -5.02
CA LEU A 277 -20.33 0.51 -6.11
C LEU A 277 -20.98 -0.62 -6.95
N GLY A 278 -20.51 -1.86 -6.82
CA GLY A 278 -20.90 -2.98 -7.69
C GLY A 278 -22.38 -3.38 -7.57
N ARG A 279 -23.02 -3.22 -6.40
CA ARG A 279 -24.45 -3.51 -6.22
C ARG A 279 -25.35 -2.73 -7.17
N VAL A 280 -25.11 -1.43 -7.35
CA VAL A 280 -25.94 -0.57 -8.22
C VAL A 280 -25.68 -0.91 -9.68
N GLN A 281 -24.42 -1.13 -10.05
CA GLN A 281 -24.02 -1.50 -11.40
C GLN A 281 -24.62 -2.86 -11.82
N LYS A 282 -24.55 -3.88 -10.96
CA LYS A 282 -25.21 -5.18 -11.19
C LYS A 282 -26.73 -5.04 -11.29
N ALA A 283 -27.36 -4.29 -10.39
CA ALA A 283 -28.81 -4.09 -10.44
C ALA A 283 -29.29 -3.37 -11.72
N LEU A 284 -28.42 -2.57 -12.35
CA LEU A 284 -28.69 -1.95 -13.65
C LEU A 284 -28.48 -2.94 -14.81
N GLN A 285 -27.42 -3.77 -14.76
CA GLN A 285 -27.17 -4.84 -15.72
C GLN A 285 -28.31 -5.88 -15.72
N ASN A 286 -28.69 -6.41 -14.57
CA ASN A 286 -29.80 -7.38 -14.46
C ASN A 286 -31.13 -6.86 -15.03
N LYS A 287 -31.37 -5.53 -14.97
CA LYS A 287 -32.54 -4.89 -15.59
C LYS A 287 -32.44 -4.75 -17.11
N ALA A 288 -31.24 -4.56 -17.65
CA ALA A 288 -31.00 -4.45 -19.09
C ALA A 288 -31.01 -5.82 -19.77
N ASP A 289 -30.34 -6.80 -19.15
CA ASP A 289 -30.13 -8.13 -19.72
C ASP A 289 -31.26 -9.12 -19.40
N GLY A 290 -32.16 -8.77 -18.47
CA GLY A 290 -33.22 -9.66 -17.97
C GLY A 290 -32.70 -10.90 -17.23
N ALA A 291 -31.42 -10.92 -16.86
CA ALA A 291 -30.72 -12.07 -16.32
C ALA A 291 -31.11 -12.39 -14.86
N GLU A 292 -31.16 -13.69 -14.52
CA GLU A 292 -31.39 -14.17 -13.16
C GLU A 292 -30.32 -13.65 -12.18
N GLU A 293 -30.70 -13.43 -10.92
CA GLU A 293 -29.77 -13.00 -9.87
C GLU A 293 -28.70 -14.07 -9.58
N ASP A 294 -27.43 -13.64 -9.53
CA ASP A 294 -26.29 -14.49 -9.14
C ASP A 294 -26.56 -15.21 -7.80
N LYS A 295 -26.42 -16.53 -7.81
CA LYS A 295 -26.56 -17.36 -6.59
C LYS A 295 -25.50 -16.94 -5.55
N PRO A 296 -25.87 -16.66 -4.29
CA PRO A 296 -24.96 -16.12 -3.30
C PRO A 296 -23.85 -17.12 -2.95
N ILE A 297 -22.61 -16.64 -2.98
CA ILE A 297 -21.41 -17.45 -2.74
C ILE A 297 -21.31 -17.76 -1.25
N ARG A 298 -21.33 -19.06 -0.92
CA ARG A 298 -21.11 -19.54 0.45
C ARG A 298 -19.61 -19.67 0.72
N ILE A 299 -19.12 -18.99 1.75
CA ILE A 299 -17.71 -19.06 2.17
C ILE A 299 -17.57 -19.33 3.67
N GLN A 300 -16.42 -19.86 4.07
CA GLN A 300 -16.00 -19.91 5.48
C GLN A 300 -14.90 -18.87 5.77
N THR A 301 -15.09 -18.03 6.79
CA THR A 301 -14.04 -17.11 7.28
C THR A 301 -12.87 -17.88 7.92
N LYS A 302 -11.76 -17.19 8.19
CA LYS A 302 -10.61 -17.78 8.90
C LYS A 302 -10.99 -18.28 10.30
N ASP A 303 -11.96 -17.63 10.93
CA ASP A 303 -12.45 -17.94 12.28
C ASP A 303 -13.54 -19.03 12.29
N GLY A 304 -13.82 -19.64 11.13
CA GLY A 304 -14.75 -20.76 10.99
C GLY A 304 -16.21 -20.39 10.71
N GLN A 305 -16.55 -19.09 10.73
CA GLN A 305 -17.92 -18.62 10.48
C GLN A 305 -18.32 -18.80 9.02
N LEU A 306 -19.54 -19.28 8.78
CA LEU A 306 -20.12 -19.41 7.44
C LEU A 306 -20.84 -18.12 7.05
N LEU A 307 -20.53 -17.58 5.87
CA LEU A 307 -21.13 -16.37 5.31
C LEU A 307 -21.73 -16.67 3.93
N SER A 308 -22.83 -16.00 3.59
CA SER A 308 -23.40 -15.96 2.25
C SER A 308 -23.19 -14.56 1.65
N ILE A 309 -22.40 -14.47 0.58
CA ILE A 309 -22.06 -13.21 -0.07
C ILE A 309 -22.85 -13.11 -1.37
N ALA A 310 -23.80 -12.18 -1.44
CA ALA A 310 -24.48 -11.81 -2.69
C ALA A 310 -23.66 -10.81 -3.53
N ASP A 311 -23.05 -9.80 -2.88
CA ASP A 311 -22.24 -8.77 -3.55
C ASP A 311 -20.76 -8.91 -3.17
N PRO A 312 -19.86 -9.23 -4.14
CA PRO A 312 -18.42 -9.33 -3.89
C PRO A 312 -17.74 -7.96 -3.66
N THR A 313 -18.40 -6.84 -4.00
CA THR A 313 -17.88 -5.47 -3.80
C THR A 313 -18.23 -4.88 -2.44
N ARG A 314 -19.09 -5.56 -1.64
CA ARG A 314 -19.49 -5.11 -0.30
C ARG A 314 -18.26 -4.89 0.58
N ILE A 315 -18.27 -3.80 1.34
CA ILE A 315 -17.13 -3.38 2.17
C ILE A 315 -17.17 -4.07 3.53
N TYR A 316 -16.05 -4.65 3.93
CA TYR A 316 -15.85 -5.23 5.26
C TYR A 316 -14.57 -4.71 5.93
N ILE A 317 -14.52 -4.86 7.25
CA ILE A 317 -13.35 -4.51 8.07
C ILE A 317 -12.43 -5.74 8.14
N ASP A 318 -11.33 -5.72 7.39
CA ASP A 318 -10.34 -6.81 7.40
C ASP A 318 -9.51 -6.79 8.67
N GLN A 319 -9.06 -5.61 9.08
CA GLN A 319 -8.25 -5.43 10.27
C GLN A 319 -8.65 -4.13 10.97
N ALA A 320 -8.68 -4.16 12.31
CA ALA A 320 -8.82 -2.97 13.14
C ALA A 320 -7.87 -3.09 14.34
N TRP A 321 -7.01 -2.08 14.53
CA TRP A 321 -6.07 -2.02 15.65
C TRP A 321 -5.96 -0.60 16.21
N VAL A 322 -5.30 -0.49 17.35
CA VAL A 322 -5.19 0.77 18.10
C VAL A 322 -3.73 1.13 18.32
N GLY A 323 -3.34 2.31 17.83
CA GLY A 323 -2.05 2.94 18.11
C GLY A 323 -2.09 3.80 19.38
N LYS A 324 -0.97 3.90 20.09
CA LYS A 324 -0.81 4.90 21.15
C LYS A 324 -0.56 6.27 20.50
N GLY A 325 -1.26 7.30 20.98
CA GLY A 325 -1.01 8.70 20.61
C GLY A 325 -0.17 9.44 21.64
N GLU A 326 -0.04 10.74 21.44
CA GLU A 326 0.64 11.65 22.37
C GLU A 326 -0.13 11.74 23.70
N TRP A 327 0.59 12.00 24.80
CA TRP A 327 -0.05 12.19 26.10
C TRP A 327 -0.70 13.57 26.12
N ARG A 328 -2.02 13.66 26.33
CA ARG A 328 -2.74 14.95 26.35
C ARG A 328 -2.35 15.82 27.55
N ALA A 329 -2.00 15.19 28.67
CA ALA A 329 -1.64 15.88 29.90
C ALA A 329 -0.81 14.95 30.80
N ALA A 330 0.05 15.56 31.61
CA ALA A 330 0.76 14.94 32.72
C ALA A 330 0.38 15.73 33.99
N THR A 331 -0.47 15.14 34.83
CA THR A 331 -1.00 15.82 36.02
C THR A 331 -0.36 15.23 37.28
N PRO A 332 0.27 16.05 38.16
CA PRO A 332 0.81 15.53 39.41
C PRO A 332 -0.33 15.05 40.31
N GLU A 333 -0.20 13.83 40.82
CA GLU A 333 -1.12 13.21 41.75
C GLU A 333 -0.46 13.13 43.12
N TYR A 334 -0.91 13.99 44.03
CA TYR A 334 -0.44 14.06 45.40
C TYR A 334 -1.03 12.92 46.23
N ARG A 335 -0.18 12.26 47.02
CA ARG A 335 -0.51 11.13 47.89
C ARG A 335 0.01 11.40 49.30
N ALA A 336 -0.52 10.66 50.28
CA ALA A 336 -0.11 10.77 51.67
C ALA A 336 1.41 10.54 51.85
N ARG A 337 1.96 11.08 52.95
CA ARG A 337 3.40 11.00 53.30
C ARG A 337 4.33 11.62 52.24
N GLY A 338 3.95 12.78 51.68
CA GLY A 338 4.78 13.55 50.75
C GLY A 338 5.01 12.92 49.36
N ARG A 339 4.35 11.79 49.05
CA ARG A 339 4.54 11.09 47.77
C ARG A 339 3.82 11.82 46.64
N ARG A 340 4.49 11.98 45.49
CA ARG A 340 3.92 12.56 44.26
C ARG A 340 4.11 11.60 43.10
N ASN A 341 3.01 11.17 42.50
CA ASN A 341 3.02 10.39 41.26
C ASN A 341 2.70 11.31 40.07
N MET A 342 3.00 10.88 38.84
CA MET A 342 2.55 11.58 37.62
C MET A 342 1.42 10.78 36.95
N ARG A 343 0.24 11.36 36.85
CA ARG A 343 -0.92 10.78 36.17
C ARG A 343 -0.96 11.24 34.72
N TRP A 344 -0.65 10.31 33.81
CA TRP A 344 -0.63 10.59 32.37
C TRP A 344 -1.99 10.35 31.73
N SER A 345 -2.48 11.30 30.93
CA SER A 345 -3.73 11.20 30.17
C SER A 345 -3.45 10.72 28.74
N PRO A 346 -3.69 9.43 28.40
CA PRO A 346 -3.35 8.89 27.07
C PRO A 346 -4.34 9.36 26.00
N SER A 347 -3.85 9.68 24.80
CA SER A 347 -4.63 9.61 23.56
C SER A 347 -4.28 8.35 22.76
N THR A 348 -5.11 8.03 21.77
CA THR A 348 -4.93 6.86 20.89
C THR A 348 -5.47 7.10 19.49
N TYR A 349 -4.84 6.47 18.51
CA TYR A 349 -5.35 6.37 17.14
C TYR A 349 -6.06 5.04 16.94
N LEU A 350 -7.19 5.04 16.24
CA LEU A 350 -7.77 3.85 15.64
C LEU A 350 -7.25 3.75 14.20
N SER A 351 -6.88 2.55 13.77
CA SER A 351 -6.50 2.27 12.39
C SER A 351 -7.29 1.09 11.88
N ILE A 352 -7.90 1.26 10.71
CA ILE A 352 -8.85 0.33 10.10
C ILE A 352 -8.39 0.06 8.67
N VAL A 353 -8.38 -1.21 8.26
CA VAL A 353 -8.20 -1.62 6.87
C VAL A 353 -9.55 -2.12 6.34
N LEU A 354 -10.10 -1.37 5.40
CA LEU A 354 -11.31 -1.73 4.66
C LEU A 354 -10.93 -2.46 3.36
N LYS A 355 -11.70 -3.49 3.01
CA LYS A 355 -11.57 -4.29 1.79
C LYS A 355 -12.94 -4.70 1.25
N GLU A 356 -12.97 -5.13 0.00
CA GLU A 356 -14.14 -5.75 -0.63
C GLU A 356 -14.21 -7.27 -0.35
N GLU A 357 -15.41 -7.83 -0.18
CA GLU A 357 -15.66 -9.27 0.09
C GLU A 357 -15.01 -10.22 -0.94
N LYS A 358 -14.71 -9.76 -2.16
CA LYS A 358 -13.84 -10.41 -3.14
C LYS A 358 -12.55 -10.98 -2.53
N THR A 359 -11.95 -10.25 -1.59
CA THR A 359 -10.76 -10.68 -0.84
C THR A 359 -11.03 -11.95 -0.02
N ARG A 360 -12.20 -12.05 0.63
CA ARG A 360 -12.57 -13.24 1.41
C ARG A 360 -12.86 -14.44 0.52
N ILE A 361 -13.51 -14.22 -0.62
CA ILE A 361 -13.77 -15.27 -1.61
C ILE A 361 -12.44 -15.88 -2.08
N ARG A 362 -11.43 -15.06 -2.41
CA ARG A 362 -10.08 -15.58 -2.72
C ARG A 362 -9.45 -16.31 -1.53
N GLN A 363 -9.44 -15.73 -0.33
CA GLN A 363 -8.86 -16.37 0.86
C GLN A 363 -9.52 -17.71 1.21
N HIS A 364 -10.80 -17.88 0.87
CA HIS A 364 -11.53 -19.14 1.00
C HIS A 364 -11.07 -20.15 -0.06
N GLY A 365 -11.04 -19.75 -1.34
CA GLY A 365 -10.52 -20.59 -2.43
C GLY A 365 -9.09 -21.08 -2.19
N GLU A 366 -8.18 -20.19 -1.80
CA GLU A 366 -6.80 -20.54 -1.42
C GLU A 366 -6.73 -21.52 -0.24
N ARG A 367 -7.70 -21.50 0.68
CA ARG A 367 -7.77 -22.44 1.80
C ARG A 367 -8.25 -23.81 1.34
N LEU A 368 -9.28 -23.86 0.50
CA LEU A 368 -9.77 -25.09 -0.11
C LEU A 368 -8.69 -25.74 -0.99
N GLU A 369 -7.98 -24.95 -1.81
CA GLU A 369 -6.83 -25.44 -2.57
C GLU A 369 -5.73 -25.99 -1.66
N LYS A 370 -5.42 -25.30 -0.55
CA LYS A 370 -4.41 -25.74 0.42
C LYS A 370 -4.83 -27.03 1.13
N GLU A 371 -6.12 -27.20 1.37
CA GLU A 371 -6.70 -28.41 1.98
C GLU A 371 -6.71 -29.57 0.98
N ALA A 372 -7.11 -29.35 -0.27
CA ALA A 372 -7.02 -30.34 -1.35
C ALA A 372 -5.57 -30.75 -1.68
N LYS A 373 -4.60 -29.82 -1.54
CA LYS A 373 -3.15 -30.09 -1.66
C LYS A 373 -2.58 -30.83 -0.45
N LYS A 374 -3.30 -30.92 0.68
CA LYS A 374 -2.84 -31.64 1.87
C LYS A 374 -3.07 -33.13 1.67
N ALA A 375 -2.01 -33.92 1.77
CA ALA A 375 -2.12 -35.38 1.71
C ALA A 375 -3.13 -35.92 2.75
N PRO A 376 -3.92 -36.96 2.41
CA PRO A 376 -4.84 -37.59 3.36
C PRO A 376 -4.06 -38.22 4.51
N TRP A 377 -4.74 -38.42 5.64
CA TRP A 377 -4.15 -39.16 6.76
C TRP A 377 -4.05 -40.65 6.41
N VAL A 378 -2.85 -41.22 6.55
CA VAL A 378 -2.55 -42.64 6.30
C VAL A 378 -2.22 -43.32 7.62
N HIS A 379 -2.85 -44.47 7.88
CA HIS A 379 -2.70 -45.24 9.11
C HIS A 379 -1.23 -45.58 9.44
N LEU A 380 -0.48 -46.08 8.44
CA LEU A 380 0.96 -46.35 8.53
C LEU A 380 1.70 -45.40 7.58
N PRO A 381 2.14 -44.21 8.05
CA PRO A 381 2.81 -43.24 7.18
C PRO A 381 4.29 -43.58 6.98
N ASN A 382 4.74 -43.52 5.73
CA ASN A 382 6.16 -43.65 5.35
C ASN A 382 6.97 -42.42 5.80
N ARG A 383 7.31 -42.37 7.10
CA ARG A 383 8.17 -41.34 7.67
C ARG A 383 9.63 -41.61 7.25
N PRO A 384 10.38 -40.62 6.74
CA PRO A 384 11.78 -40.83 6.40
C PRO A 384 12.60 -41.13 7.65
N VAL A 385 13.53 -42.08 7.55
CA VAL A 385 14.53 -42.32 8.60
C VAL A 385 15.50 -41.13 8.58
N THR A 386 15.39 -40.25 9.59
CA THR A 386 16.14 -38.98 9.62
C THR A 386 17.59 -39.12 10.06
N ALA A 387 18.01 -40.30 10.53
CA ALA A 387 19.36 -40.58 11.00
C ALA A 387 20.16 -41.32 9.92
N GLN A 388 21.24 -40.71 9.43
CA GLN A 388 22.18 -41.35 8.53
C GLN A 388 23.22 -42.15 9.33
N ARG A 389 23.53 -43.37 8.87
CA ARG A 389 24.66 -44.19 9.32
C ARG A 389 25.53 -44.55 8.11
N PRO A 390 26.87 -44.64 8.26
CA PRO A 390 27.77 -45.02 7.16
C PRO A 390 27.81 -46.53 6.90
N TYR A 391 26.78 -47.26 7.34
CA TYR A 391 26.59 -48.69 7.13
C TYR A 391 25.09 -49.00 7.06
N TYR A 392 24.71 -50.04 6.33
CA TYR A 392 23.33 -50.53 6.29
C TYR A 392 22.97 -51.19 7.63
N SER A 393 21.71 -51.03 8.04
CA SER A 393 21.18 -51.59 9.30
C SER A 393 19.87 -52.37 9.07
N TRP A 394 19.70 -52.82 7.84
CA TRP A 394 18.66 -53.72 7.32
C TRP A 394 19.29 -54.56 6.21
#